data_AF-A0A363MUX5-F1
#
_entry.id   AF-A0A363MUX5-F1
#
_cell.length_a   1.000
_cell.length_b   1.000
_cell.length_c   1.000
_cell.angle_alpha   90.00
_cell.angle_beta   90.00
_cell.angle_gamma   90.00
#
_symmetry.space_group_name_H-M   'P 1'
#
loop_
_entity.id
_entity.type
_entity.pdbx_description
1 polymer ?
#
loop_
_entity_poly.entity_id
_entity_poly.type
_entity_poly.pdbx_seq_one_letter_code
_entity_poly.pdbx_strand_id
1 'polypeptide(L)'
;MKEDFLHYLWRFKKFDTLNLVTAQNESITIIKTGDYLELSGPDFFNAHIKIGSQKWAGNVEIHVKSSDWYLHNHEKDVAYENVILHVVWENDTAIFRENNTEIPVLVLKDYVEKEVLDNYNALVSPKTWISCEKQIHEIDAFVFKNWQERLFFERLERKSKFVYELLEETNQDWEAVLFCLLAKNFGLNTNGLAFLQMSKSIPFSIIRKESFEVENLESLLLGTLNLLDGEKEDVYFKDLKFRYFYLLHKYQLEKTFIDPVQFFKLRPDNFPTIRLSQLANLYHKHQNLFSKIIALKSAKSVYELLNVFASSYWQNHYQFDKESPKKAKTLSKSFVDLVIINTIIPIQFAYSNIMGDSASEDLIDFMNEVAPEKNAIIDKFFSFGIKSKNAFETQTLLELKNEYCNHKACLKCAIGMELLKNN
;
A
#
# COMPACT_ATOMS: atom_id res chain seq x y z
N MET A 1 2.54 -15.85 28.33
CA MET A 1 3.97 -15.85 27.98
C MET A 1 4.16 -16.74 26.76
N LYS A 2 5.21 -16.56 25.95
CA LYS A 2 5.56 -17.47 24.87
C LYS A 2 6.97 -18.02 25.10
N GLU A 3 7.25 -19.23 24.67
CA GLU A 3 8.55 -19.91 24.85
C GLU A 3 9.69 -19.16 24.16
N ASP A 4 9.46 -18.61 22.96
CA ASP A 4 10.43 -17.77 22.25
C ASP A 4 11.03 -16.64 23.12
N PHE A 5 10.24 -16.09 24.05
CA PHE A 5 10.74 -15.09 24.99
C PHE A 5 11.68 -15.69 26.03
N LEU A 6 11.35 -16.87 26.59
CA LEU A 6 12.23 -17.57 27.53
C LEU A 6 13.52 -18.02 26.82
N HIS A 7 13.44 -18.50 25.58
CA HIS A 7 14.60 -18.80 24.75
C HIS A 7 15.50 -17.58 24.56
N TYR A 8 14.91 -16.41 24.26
CA TYR A 8 15.64 -15.14 24.18
C TYR A 8 16.32 -14.79 25.52
N LEU A 9 15.60 -14.88 26.63
CA LEU A 9 16.13 -14.60 27.96
C LEU A 9 17.33 -15.50 28.27
N TRP A 10 17.19 -16.81 28.05
CA TRP A 10 18.24 -17.81 28.27
C TRP A 10 19.46 -17.57 27.37
N ARG A 11 19.24 -17.51 26.05
CA ARG A 11 20.29 -17.38 25.02
C ARG A 11 21.17 -16.16 25.24
N PHE A 12 20.56 -15.03 25.57
CA PHE A 12 21.27 -13.75 25.73
C PHE A 12 21.54 -13.38 27.19
N LYS A 13 21.26 -14.29 28.14
CA LYS A 13 21.43 -14.07 29.59
C LYS A 13 20.77 -12.77 30.07
N LYS A 14 19.53 -12.50 29.63
CA LYS A 14 18.75 -11.29 29.98
C LYS A 14 17.95 -11.46 31.29
N PHE A 15 18.61 -12.00 32.30
CA PHE A 15 18.10 -12.24 33.65
C PHE A 15 19.29 -12.20 34.62
N ASP A 16 19.04 -12.02 35.91
CA ASP A 16 20.09 -12.07 36.91
C ASP A 16 20.69 -13.49 36.96
N THR A 17 21.97 -13.58 36.62
CA THR A 17 22.71 -14.87 36.61
C THR A 17 23.46 -15.11 37.91
N LEU A 18 23.41 -14.15 38.85
CA LEU A 18 23.98 -14.29 40.18
C LEU A 18 23.03 -15.06 41.09
N ASN A 19 23.58 -15.95 41.92
CA ASN A 19 22.83 -16.68 42.95
C ASN A 19 21.59 -17.44 42.43
N LEU A 20 21.67 -17.95 41.19
CA LEU A 20 20.65 -18.85 40.65
C LEU A 20 20.51 -20.08 41.55
N VAL A 21 19.27 -20.51 41.82
CA VAL A 21 18.97 -21.76 42.50
C VAL A 21 17.93 -22.57 41.74
N THR A 22 18.00 -23.89 41.87
CA THR A 22 16.93 -24.78 41.37
C THR A 22 15.69 -24.63 42.24
N ALA A 23 14.54 -25.12 41.76
CA ALA A 23 13.33 -25.28 42.57
C ALA A 23 13.56 -26.18 43.81
N GLN A 24 14.57 -27.05 43.75
CA GLN A 24 15.03 -27.91 44.84
C GLN A 24 16.08 -27.22 45.74
N ASN A 25 16.33 -25.93 45.55
CA ASN A 25 17.24 -25.07 46.32
C ASN A 25 18.74 -25.42 46.20
N GLU A 26 19.14 -25.98 45.06
CA GLU A 26 20.55 -26.22 44.73
C GLU A 26 21.14 -25.04 43.95
N SER A 27 22.36 -24.62 44.25
CA SER A 27 22.99 -23.50 43.55
C SER A 27 23.30 -23.82 42.09
N ILE A 28 23.00 -22.89 41.19
CA ILE A 28 23.26 -23.00 39.76
C ILE A 28 24.34 -21.99 39.36
N THR A 29 25.30 -22.41 38.54
CA THR A 29 26.23 -21.50 37.84
C THR A 29 26.29 -21.87 36.37
N ILE A 30 25.88 -20.94 35.51
CA ILE A 30 25.85 -21.14 34.05
C ILE A 30 27.22 -20.81 33.45
N ILE A 31 27.96 -21.84 33.02
CA ILE A 31 29.25 -21.69 32.35
C ILE A 31 29.01 -21.42 30.85
N LYS A 32 28.19 -22.26 30.21
CA LYS A 32 27.72 -22.11 28.82
C LYS A 32 26.21 -22.39 28.78
N THR A 33 25.42 -21.51 28.17
CA THR A 33 23.96 -21.67 28.01
C THR A 33 23.58 -22.77 27.01
N GLY A 34 24.53 -23.22 26.20
CA GLY A 34 24.31 -24.16 25.10
C GLY A 34 24.06 -23.44 23.78
N ASP A 35 24.01 -24.21 22.71
CA ASP A 35 23.78 -23.73 21.35
C ASP A 35 22.29 -23.95 21.00
N TYR A 36 21.59 -22.86 20.66
CA TYR A 36 20.18 -22.93 20.23
C TYR A 36 20.12 -23.43 18.79
N LEU A 37 19.72 -24.69 18.60
CA LEU A 37 19.81 -25.36 17.30
C LEU A 37 18.56 -25.18 16.43
N GLU A 38 17.40 -24.83 16.99
CA GLU A 38 16.11 -24.74 16.27
C GLU A 38 15.76 -26.04 15.50
N LEU A 39 16.25 -27.18 15.98
CA LEU A 39 16.00 -28.52 15.43
C LEU A 39 15.12 -29.32 16.40
N SER A 40 14.63 -30.47 15.95
CA SER A 40 13.93 -31.43 16.81
C SER A 40 14.81 -31.89 17.97
N GLY A 41 14.24 -31.98 19.17
CA GLY A 41 14.93 -32.36 20.41
C GLY A 41 14.99 -31.18 21.39
N PRO A 42 15.85 -31.27 22.42
CA PRO A 42 15.96 -30.23 23.43
C PRO A 42 16.39 -28.86 22.88
N ASP A 43 15.85 -27.79 23.45
CA ASP A 43 16.04 -26.42 22.93
C ASP A 43 17.51 -25.97 22.79
N PHE A 44 18.33 -26.23 23.81
CA PHE A 44 19.73 -25.84 23.84
C PHE A 44 20.64 -27.06 23.99
N PHE A 45 21.48 -27.26 22.97
CA PHE A 45 22.43 -28.35 22.94
C PHE A 45 23.72 -28.00 23.70
N ASN A 46 24.24 -28.96 24.47
CA ASN A 46 25.58 -28.90 25.07
C ASN A 46 25.85 -27.64 25.95
N ALA A 47 24.88 -27.33 26.80
CA ALA A 47 25.05 -26.42 27.92
C ALA A 47 26.02 -27.00 28.96
N HIS A 48 26.78 -26.10 29.61
CA HIS A 48 27.69 -26.45 30.69
C HIS A 48 27.25 -25.70 31.94
N ILE A 49 26.78 -26.43 32.94
CA ILE A 49 26.14 -25.86 34.12
C ILE A 49 26.70 -26.56 35.36
N LYS A 50 27.04 -25.79 36.40
CA LYS A 50 27.33 -26.33 37.71
C LYS A 50 26.04 -26.32 38.54
N ILE A 51 25.63 -27.46 39.07
CA ILE A 51 24.48 -27.59 39.97
C ILE A 51 25.00 -28.18 41.29
N GLY A 52 24.88 -27.44 42.39
CA GLY A 52 25.53 -27.74 43.65
C GLY A 52 27.05 -27.78 43.52
N SER A 53 27.68 -28.92 43.83
CA SER A 53 29.11 -29.15 43.67
C SER A 53 29.50 -29.75 42.31
N GLN A 54 28.54 -30.29 41.55
CA GLN A 54 28.77 -31.07 40.34
C GLN A 54 28.72 -30.19 39.09
N LYS A 55 29.63 -30.43 38.14
CA LYS A 55 29.56 -29.86 36.79
C LYS A 55 28.88 -30.85 35.85
N TRP A 56 27.93 -30.34 35.07
CA TRP A 56 27.16 -31.08 34.09
C TRP A 56 27.43 -30.51 32.69
N ALA A 57 27.47 -31.41 31.70
CA ALA A 57 27.45 -31.08 30.28
C ALA A 57 26.29 -31.85 29.66
N GLY A 58 25.34 -31.16 29.03
CA GLY A 58 24.11 -31.75 28.53
C GLY A 58 23.18 -30.69 27.96
N ASN A 59 21.91 -31.02 27.81
CA ASN A 59 20.94 -30.17 27.15
C ASN A 59 20.09 -29.37 28.15
N VAL A 60 19.54 -28.25 27.69
CA VAL A 60 18.54 -27.47 28.44
C VAL A 60 17.26 -27.44 27.63
N GLU A 61 16.17 -27.76 28.30
CA GLU A 61 14.82 -27.63 27.75
C GLU A 61 14.13 -26.41 28.37
N ILE A 62 13.29 -25.73 27.61
CA ILE A 62 12.58 -24.54 28.07
C ILE A 62 11.09 -24.63 27.75
N HIS A 63 10.25 -24.47 28.79
CA HIS A 63 8.79 -24.39 28.61
C HIS A 63 8.18 -23.24 29.39
N VAL A 64 6.93 -22.89 29.08
CA VAL A 64 6.20 -21.95 29.95
C VAL A 64 5.92 -22.61 31.30
N LYS A 65 5.45 -23.87 31.31
CA LYS A 65 5.15 -24.63 32.53
C LYS A 65 5.99 -25.89 32.63
N SER A 66 6.33 -26.32 33.85
CA SER A 66 7.02 -27.60 34.01
C SER A 66 6.17 -28.80 33.55
N SER A 67 4.85 -28.73 33.70
CA SER A 67 3.91 -29.75 33.22
C SER A 67 3.91 -29.96 31.71
N ASP A 68 4.38 -28.99 30.93
CA ASP A 68 4.51 -29.11 29.48
C ASP A 68 5.51 -30.21 29.07
N TRP A 69 6.43 -30.59 29.98
CA TRP A 69 7.29 -31.76 29.81
C TRP A 69 6.50 -33.04 29.48
N TYR A 70 5.42 -33.30 30.23
CA TYR A 70 4.56 -34.47 30.02
C TYR A 70 3.55 -34.26 28.90
N LEU A 71 3.11 -33.02 28.67
CA LEU A 71 2.23 -32.69 27.56
C LEU A 71 2.89 -33.03 26.21
N HIS A 72 4.20 -32.80 26.12
CA HIS A 72 5.00 -33.12 24.94
C HIS A 72 5.55 -34.55 24.91
N ASN A 73 5.29 -35.35 25.94
CA ASN A 73 5.79 -36.73 26.11
C ASN A 73 7.33 -36.82 26.14
N HIS A 74 8.02 -35.79 26.60
CA HIS A 74 9.49 -35.76 26.67
C HIS A 74 10.04 -36.84 27.60
N GLU A 75 9.25 -37.29 28.58
CA GLU A 75 9.63 -38.39 29.47
C GLU A 75 9.77 -39.74 28.76
N LYS A 76 9.23 -39.88 27.54
CA LYS A 76 9.31 -41.08 26.71
C LYS A 76 10.28 -40.94 25.54
N ASP A 77 10.90 -39.78 25.37
CA ASP A 77 11.78 -39.50 24.23
C ASP A 77 13.25 -39.51 24.66
N VAL A 78 14.00 -40.46 24.08
CA VAL A 78 15.42 -40.69 24.31
C VAL A 78 16.27 -39.43 24.04
N ALA A 79 15.83 -38.54 23.14
CA ALA A 79 16.53 -37.29 22.86
C ALA A 79 16.62 -36.36 24.10
N TYR A 80 15.71 -36.52 25.07
CA TYR A 80 15.58 -35.68 26.26
C TYR A 80 16.26 -36.28 27.50
N GLU A 81 16.79 -37.50 27.43
CA GLU A 81 17.50 -38.14 28.56
C GLU A 81 18.69 -37.30 29.05
N ASN A 82 19.36 -36.60 28.14
CA ASN A 82 20.52 -35.76 28.43
C ASN A 82 20.15 -34.34 28.88
N VAL A 83 18.88 -34.06 29.20
CA VAL A 83 18.47 -32.78 29.78
C VAL A 83 18.99 -32.68 31.23
N ILE A 84 19.84 -31.68 31.45
CA ILE A 84 20.50 -31.43 32.74
C ILE A 84 19.80 -30.33 33.55
N LEU A 85 19.00 -29.49 32.89
CA LEU A 85 18.24 -28.42 33.51
C LEU A 85 16.97 -28.16 32.67
N HIS A 86 15.83 -28.04 33.34
CA HIS A 86 14.60 -27.53 32.72
C HIS A 86 14.37 -26.09 33.16
N VAL A 87 14.30 -25.17 32.22
CA VAL A 87 14.07 -23.75 32.52
C VAL A 87 12.62 -23.43 32.24
N VAL A 88 11.90 -22.93 33.24
CA VAL A 88 10.46 -22.68 33.12
C VAL A 88 10.08 -21.29 33.58
N TRP A 89 8.93 -20.79 33.10
CA TRP A 89 8.33 -19.59 33.70
C TRP A 89 7.58 -19.93 34.99
N GLU A 90 6.89 -21.07 35.01
CA GLU A 90 6.10 -21.55 36.13
C GLU A 90 6.44 -23.03 36.41
N ASN A 91 6.80 -23.35 37.65
CA ASN A 91 7.01 -24.72 38.09
C ASN A 91 5.75 -25.21 38.80
N ASP A 92 4.91 -25.99 38.11
CA ASP A 92 3.60 -26.46 38.56
C ASP A 92 3.55 -27.97 38.86
N THR A 93 4.51 -28.74 38.35
CA THR A 93 4.71 -30.15 38.69
C THR A 93 6.19 -30.52 38.71
N ALA A 94 6.55 -31.54 39.48
CA ALA A 94 7.87 -32.14 39.41
C ALA A 94 8.00 -32.97 38.12
N ILE A 95 9.17 -32.94 37.49
CA ILE A 95 9.47 -33.69 36.26
C ILE A 95 10.61 -34.67 36.49
N PHE A 96 10.51 -35.85 35.90
CA PHE A 96 11.40 -36.98 36.16
C PHE A 96 12.00 -37.53 34.88
N ARG A 97 13.25 -37.99 34.97
CA ARG A 97 13.91 -38.82 33.96
C ARG A 97 13.35 -40.25 34.01
N GLU A 98 13.65 -41.06 33.00
CA GLU A 98 13.27 -42.48 32.95
C GLU A 98 13.75 -43.27 34.18
N ASN A 99 14.92 -42.92 34.74
CA ASN A 99 15.45 -43.54 35.95
C ASN A 99 14.82 -43.02 37.27
N ASN A 100 13.68 -42.33 37.20
CA ASN A 100 12.96 -41.68 38.31
C ASN A 100 13.76 -40.62 39.08
N THR A 101 14.87 -40.12 38.53
CA THR A 101 15.53 -38.94 39.11
C THR A 101 14.82 -37.67 38.66
N GLU A 102 14.59 -36.76 39.60
CA GLU A 102 14.01 -35.45 39.29
C GLU A 102 14.99 -34.64 38.43
N ILE A 103 14.47 -33.94 37.42
CA ILE A 103 15.27 -33.02 36.61
C ILE A 103 15.32 -31.69 37.36
N PRO A 104 16.51 -31.10 37.59
CA PRO A 104 16.62 -29.78 38.19
C PRO A 104 15.85 -28.74 37.38
N VAL A 105 15.07 -27.89 38.06
CA VAL A 105 14.24 -26.86 37.42
C VAL A 105 14.73 -25.47 37.82
N LEU A 106 14.93 -24.58 36.85
CA LEU A 106 15.15 -23.14 37.09
C LEU A 106 13.88 -22.36 36.76
N VAL A 107 13.34 -21.63 37.73
CA VAL A 107 12.17 -20.76 37.56
C VAL A 107 12.64 -19.36 37.13
N LEU A 108 12.59 -19.08 35.83
CA LEU A 108 13.25 -17.92 35.24
C LEU A 108 12.61 -16.58 35.66
N LYS A 109 11.28 -16.56 35.89
CA LYS A 109 10.54 -15.33 36.25
C LYS A 109 11.06 -14.65 37.51
N ASP A 110 11.68 -15.41 38.41
CA ASP A 110 12.20 -14.90 39.69
C ASP A 110 13.50 -14.12 39.52
N TYR A 111 14.14 -14.24 38.34
CA TYR A 111 15.42 -13.61 38.01
C TYR A 111 15.31 -12.58 36.87
N VAL A 112 14.12 -12.38 36.30
CA VAL A 112 13.92 -11.44 35.20
C VAL A 112 13.47 -10.10 35.76
N GLU A 113 14.22 -9.05 35.44
CA GLU A 113 13.84 -7.69 35.83
C GLU A 113 12.50 -7.29 35.19
N LYS A 114 11.69 -6.57 35.98
CA LYS A 114 10.38 -6.09 35.54
C LYS A 114 10.45 -5.27 34.25
N GLU A 115 11.50 -4.48 34.05
CA GLU A 115 11.70 -3.68 32.85
C GLU A 115 11.78 -4.53 31.57
N VAL A 116 12.45 -5.68 31.61
CA VAL A 116 12.57 -6.60 30.47
C VAL A 116 11.20 -7.17 30.09
N LEU A 117 10.40 -7.51 31.11
CA LEU A 117 9.03 -8.01 30.94
C LEU A 117 8.09 -6.93 30.38
N ASP A 118 8.17 -5.71 30.91
CA ASP A 118 7.36 -4.57 30.45
C ASP A 118 7.67 -4.22 28.99
N ASN A 119 8.95 -4.24 28.60
CA ASN A 119 9.38 -4.04 27.22
C ASN A 119 8.85 -5.12 26.26
N TYR A 120 8.90 -6.39 26.66
CA TYR A 120 8.34 -7.48 25.87
C TYR A 120 6.83 -7.32 25.69
N ASN A 121 6.11 -7.04 26.77
CA ASN A 121 4.66 -6.84 26.72
C ASN A 121 4.29 -5.64 25.82
N ALA A 122 5.06 -4.56 25.85
CA ALA A 122 4.87 -3.42 24.96
C ALA A 122 5.08 -3.77 23.47
N LEU A 123 6.04 -4.65 23.16
CA LEU A 123 6.31 -5.10 21.79
C LEU A 123 5.23 -6.02 21.23
N VAL A 124 4.69 -6.91 22.07
CA VAL A 124 3.69 -7.92 21.68
C VAL A 124 2.26 -7.41 21.78
N SER A 125 2.04 -6.26 22.45
CA SER A 125 0.74 -5.62 22.53
C SER A 125 0.18 -5.29 21.13
N PRO A 126 -1.11 -5.58 20.87
CA PRO A 126 -1.75 -5.23 19.61
C PRO A 126 -1.59 -3.73 19.35
N LYS A 127 -0.91 -3.39 18.25
CA LYS A 127 -0.79 -2.00 17.82
C LYS A 127 -2.12 -1.56 17.22
N THR A 128 -2.69 -0.48 17.74
CA THR A 128 -3.90 0.13 17.17
C THR A 128 -3.62 0.63 15.76
N TRP A 129 -4.59 0.49 14.86
CA TRP A 129 -4.45 0.92 13.46
C TRP A 129 -4.61 2.44 13.31
N ILE A 130 -5.46 3.04 14.15
CA ILE A 130 -5.52 4.47 14.47
C ILE A 130 -5.77 4.66 15.97
N SER A 131 -5.29 5.77 16.55
CA SER A 131 -5.42 6.01 17.99
C SER A 131 -6.86 6.10 18.49
N CYS A 132 -7.77 6.63 17.66
CA CYS A 132 -9.18 6.82 18.00
C CYS A 132 -10.09 5.66 17.53
N GLU A 133 -9.54 4.50 17.16
CA GLU A 133 -10.31 3.41 16.52
C GLU A 133 -11.54 2.93 17.32
N LYS A 134 -11.51 3.09 18.64
CA LYS A 134 -12.62 2.71 19.54
C LYS A 134 -13.70 3.77 19.68
N GLN A 135 -13.39 5.05 19.43
CA GLN A 135 -14.25 6.20 19.75
C GLN A 135 -14.62 7.04 18.53
N ILE A 136 -13.99 6.81 17.37
CA ILE A 136 -14.22 7.63 16.17
C ILE A 136 -15.69 7.67 15.72
N HIS A 137 -16.46 6.61 16.00
CA HIS A 137 -17.89 6.55 15.68
C HIS A 137 -18.79 7.37 16.61
N GLU A 138 -18.26 7.83 17.74
CA GLU A 138 -18.98 8.64 18.74
C GLU A 138 -18.82 10.15 18.48
N ILE A 139 -17.98 10.53 17.51
CA ILE A 139 -17.72 11.92 17.16
C ILE A 139 -18.98 12.56 16.60
N ASP A 140 -19.28 13.77 17.08
CA ASP A 140 -20.37 14.58 16.55
C ASP A 140 -20.25 14.74 15.01
N ALA A 141 -21.37 14.52 14.32
CA ALA A 141 -21.39 14.49 12.87
C ALA A 141 -21.02 15.85 12.24
N PHE A 142 -21.35 16.96 12.90
CA PHE A 142 -21.00 18.30 12.43
C PHE A 142 -19.49 18.55 12.58
N VAL A 143 -18.88 18.18 13.71
CA VAL A 143 -17.41 18.24 13.88
C VAL A 143 -16.70 17.39 12.83
N PHE A 144 -17.18 16.16 12.60
CA PHE A 144 -16.57 15.27 11.63
C PHE A 144 -16.68 15.80 10.19
N LYS A 145 -17.86 16.32 9.80
CA LYS A 145 -18.09 16.89 8.47
C LYS A 145 -17.20 18.11 8.21
N ASN A 146 -17.11 19.05 9.15
CA ASN A 146 -16.22 20.21 9.03
C ASN A 146 -14.76 19.80 8.88
N TRP A 147 -14.35 18.75 9.62
CA TRP A 147 -12.99 18.21 9.49
C TRP A 147 -12.75 17.58 8.12
N GLN A 148 -13.72 16.85 7.57
CA GLN A 148 -13.64 16.30 6.22
C GLN A 148 -13.48 17.41 5.17
N GLU A 149 -14.21 18.51 5.26
CA GLU A 149 -14.07 19.63 4.32
C GLU A 149 -12.64 20.20 4.34
N ARG A 150 -12.10 20.42 5.54
CA ARG A 150 -10.70 20.84 5.67
C ARG A 150 -9.71 19.85 5.07
N LEU A 151 -9.86 18.56 5.37
CA LEU A 151 -9.02 17.50 4.81
C LEU A 151 -9.11 17.43 3.28
N PHE A 152 -10.30 17.69 2.72
CA PHE A 152 -10.50 17.72 1.28
C PHE A 152 -9.68 18.84 0.64
N PHE A 153 -9.74 20.06 1.17
CA PHE A 153 -8.94 21.17 0.63
C PHE A 153 -7.43 21.00 0.86
N GLU A 154 -7.00 20.51 2.03
CA GLU A 154 -5.60 20.18 2.28
C GLU A 154 -5.07 19.17 1.24
N ARG A 155 -5.90 18.17 0.90
CA ARG A 155 -5.59 17.20 -0.15
C ARG A 155 -5.48 17.86 -1.52
N LEU A 156 -6.41 18.75 -1.88
CA LEU A 156 -6.38 19.44 -3.17
C LEU A 156 -5.16 20.34 -3.28
N GLU A 157 -4.83 21.13 -2.26
CA GLU A 157 -3.62 21.95 -2.21
C GLU A 157 -2.36 21.11 -2.44
N ARG A 158 -2.29 19.94 -1.81
CA ARG A 158 -1.17 19.01 -1.99
C ARG A 158 -1.11 18.44 -3.41
N LYS A 159 -2.26 18.08 -3.99
CA LYS A 159 -2.34 17.54 -5.36
C LYS A 159 -2.05 18.60 -6.41
N SER A 160 -2.43 19.85 -6.18
CA SER A 160 -2.19 20.97 -7.10
C SER A 160 -0.72 21.33 -7.24
N LYS A 161 0.14 21.00 -6.28
CA LYS A 161 1.60 21.18 -6.43
C LYS A 161 2.13 20.56 -7.73
N PHE A 162 1.74 19.32 -8.01
CA PHE A 162 2.12 18.64 -9.25
C PHE A 162 1.51 19.29 -10.51
N VAL A 163 0.34 19.90 -10.38
CA VAL A 163 -0.29 20.65 -11.48
C VAL A 163 0.51 21.93 -11.77
N TYR A 164 0.93 22.65 -10.73
CA TYR A 164 1.74 23.85 -10.86
C TYR A 164 3.13 23.55 -11.44
N GLU A 165 3.77 22.46 -11.01
CA GLU A 165 5.03 21.98 -11.57
C GLU A 165 4.89 21.73 -13.09
N LEU A 166 3.86 20.99 -13.51
CA LEU A 166 3.59 20.76 -14.93
C LEU A 166 3.30 22.07 -15.68
N LEU A 167 2.63 23.03 -15.04
CA LEU A 167 2.31 24.32 -15.65
C LEU A 167 3.57 25.14 -15.92
N GLU A 168 4.52 25.14 -15.00
CA GLU A 168 5.83 25.75 -15.21
C GLU A 168 6.61 25.04 -16.34
N GLU A 169 6.68 23.70 -16.31
CA GLU A 169 7.37 22.91 -17.34
C GLU A 169 6.77 23.08 -18.74
N THR A 170 5.47 23.34 -18.83
CA THR A 170 4.74 23.49 -20.11
C THR A 170 4.60 24.94 -20.55
N ASN A 171 5.33 25.89 -19.93
CA ASN A 171 5.25 27.32 -20.22
C ASN A 171 3.81 27.87 -20.14
N GLN A 172 3.09 27.49 -19.08
CA GLN A 172 1.73 27.91 -18.79
C GLN A 172 0.66 27.38 -19.78
N ASP A 173 0.94 26.30 -20.52
CA ASP A 173 -0.04 25.64 -21.40
C ASP A 173 -0.93 24.65 -20.62
N TRP A 174 -2.10 25.12 -20.18
CA TRP A 174 -3.09 24.31 -19.47
C TRP A 174 -3.61 23.09 -20.24
N GLU A 175 -3.62 23.11 -21.58
CA GLU A 175 -4.01 21.93 -22.36
C GLU A 175 -2.92 20.86 -22.31
N ALA A 176 -1.65 21.27 -22.30
CA ALA A 176 -0.52 20.36 -22.13
C ALA A 176 -0.50 19.74 -20.72
N VAL A 177 -0.79 20.54 -19.68
CA VAL A 177 -0.93 20.06 -18.29
C VAL A 177 -2.05 19.02 -18.20
N LEU A 178 -3.22 19.33 -18.75
CA LEU A 178 -4.35 18.41 -18.77
C LEU A 178 -3.99 17.10 -19.49
N PHE A 179 -3.32 17.17 -20.63
CA PHE A 179 -2.88 15.99 -21.37
C PHE A 179 -1.97 15.10 -20.55
N CYS A 180 -0.99 15.68 -19.84
CA CYS A 180 -0.10 14.93 -18.96
C CYS A 180 -0.85 14.26 -17.79
N LEU A 181 -1.78 14.98 -17.16
CA LEU A 181 -2.57 14.45 -16.05
C LEU A 181 -3.54 13.34 -16.50
N LEU A 182 -4.17 13.48 -17.67
CA LEU A 182 -5.01 12.45 -18.26
C LEU A 182 -4.17 11.23 -18.66
N ALA A 183 -3.05 11.41 -19.36
CA ALA A 183 -2.16 10.31 -19.74
C ALA A 183 -1.72 9.51 -18.50
N LYS A 184 -1.22 10.19 -17.48
CA LYS A 184 -0.84 9.57 -16.20
C LYS A 184 -1.98 8.73 -15.59
N ASN A 185 -3.20 9.26 -15.54
CA ASN A 185 -4.33 8.55 -14.95
C ASN A 185 -4.87 7.42 -15.84
N PHE A 186 -4.74 7.52 -17.16
CA PHE A 186 -5.03 6.41 -18.09
C PHE A 186 -4.07 5.23 -17.93
N GLY A 187 -2.84 5.49 -17.50
CA GLY A 187 -1.89 4.45 -17.12
C GLY A 187 -2.16 3.79 -15.75
N LEU A 188 -3.05 4.36 -14.93
CA LEU A 188 -3.35 3.91 -13.56
C LEU A 188 -2.08 3.72 -12.71
N ASN A 189 -2.15 2.95 -11.63
CA ASN A 189 -1.01 2.72 -10.73
C ASN A 189 0.15 1.96 -11.39
N THR A 190 -0.12 1.17 -12.44
CA THR A 190 0.88 0.30 -13.06
C THR A 190 1.70 1.01 -14.13
N ASN A 191 1.04 1.75 -15.03
CA ASN A 191 1.68 2.36 -16.20
C ASN A 191 1.62 3.89 -16.16
N GLY A 192 1.11 4.51 -15.09
CA GLY A 192 0.91 5.96 -15.01
C GLY A 192 2.19 6.77 -15.14
N LEU A 193 3.32 6.28 -14.61
CA LEU A 193 4.61 6.95 -14.77
C LEU A 193 5.12 6.88 -16.22
N ALA A 194 5.03 5.72 -16.87
CA ALA A 194 5.40 5.57 -18.28
C ALA A 194 4.53 6.45 -19.19
N PHE A 195 3.22 6.52 -18.93
CA PHE A 195 2.30 7.35 -19.71
C PHE A 195 2.57 8.85 -19.49
N LEU A 196 2.93 9.26 -18.27
CA LEU A 196 3.35 10.63 -17.97
C LEU A 196 4.66 10.99 -18.70
N GLN A 197 5.66 10.11 -18.68
CA GLN A 197 6.92 10.31 -19.39
C GLN A 197 6.65 10.46 -20.90
N MET A 198 5.80 9.59 -21.46
CA MET A 198 5.38 9.69 -22.86
C MET A 198 4.68 11.01 -23.16
N SER A 199 3.73 11.44 -22.34
CA SER A 199 3.03 12.70 -22.58
C SER A 199 3.96 13.92 -22.50
N LYS A 200 4.98 13.88 -21.64
CA LYS A 200 5.99 14.96 -21.53
C LYS A 200 6.98 14.96 -22.70
N SER A 201 7.26 13.80 -23.30
CA SER A 201 8.19 13.68 -24.44
C SER A 201 7.61 14.20 -25.76
N ILE A 202 6.28 14.34 -25.86
CA ILE A 202 5.60 14.81 -27.07
C ILE A 202 5.07 16.23 -26.81
N PRO A 203 5.63 17.27 -27.45
CA PRO A 203 5.07 18.62 -27.36
C PRO A 203 3.57 18.63 -27.67
N PHE A 204 2.77 19.21 -26.78
CA PHE A 204 1.31 19.18 -26.93
C PHE A 204 0.81 19.86 -28.21
N SER A 205 1.57 20.82 -28.74
CA SER A 205 1.28 21.44 -30.04
C SER A 205 1.26 20.42 -31.19
N ILE A 206 2.01 19.32 -31.10
CA ILE A 206 2.01 18.22 -32.08
C ILE A 206 0.75 17.37 -31.89
N ILE A 207 0.41 17.01 -30.65
CA ILE A 207 -0.86 16.31 -30.33
C ILE A 207 -2.04 17.09 -30.90
N ARG A 208 -2.06 18.41 -30.71
CA ARG A 208 -3.09 19.29 -31.27
C ARG A 208 -3.16 19.25 -32.80
N LYS A 209 -2.01 19.33 -33.49
CA LYS A 209 -1.93 19.28 -34.96
C LYS A 209 -2.37 17.94 -35.53
N GLU A 210 -2.02 16.85 -34.88
CA GLU A 210 -2.31 15.49 -35.36
C GLU A 210 -3.67 14.96 -34.88
N SER A 211 -4.39 15.72 -34.06
CA SER A 211 -5.68 15.29 -33.49
C SER A 211 -6.79 15.06 -34.52
N PHE A 212 -6.65 15.54 -35.76
CA PHE A 212 -7.64 15.32 -36.82
C PHE A 212 -7.66 13.88 -37.34
N GLU A 213 -6.59 13.11 -37.14
CA GLU A 213 -6.47 11.72 -37.59
C GLU A 213 -6.09 10.84 -36.39
N VAL A 214 -7.00 9.98 -35.94
CA VAL A 214 -6.80 9.21 -34.69
C VAL A 214 -5.61 8.26 -34.80
N GLU A 215 -5.35 7.71 -35.97
CA GLU A 215 -4.20 6.84 -36.24
C GLU A 215 -2.87 7.56 -36.05
N ASN A 216 -2.81 8.87 -36.33
CA ASN A 216 -1.60 9.66 -36.07
C ASN A 216 -1.37 9.79 -34.56
N LEU A 217 -2.42 10.08 -33.79
CA LEU A 217 -2.34 10.09 -32.33
C LEU A 217 -1.94 8.72 -31.78
N GLU A 218 -2.61 7.63 -32.21
CA GLU A 218 -2.28 6.27 -31.77
C GLU A 218 -0.84 5.91 -32.11
N SER A 219 -0.35 6.26 -33.30
CA SER A 219 1.04 6.01 -33.70
C SER A 219 2.04 6.74 -32.80
N LEU A 220 1.79 8.00 -32.43
CA LEU A 220 2.62 8.77 -31.51
C LEU A 220 2.63 8.17 -30.10
N LEU A 221 1.45 7.84 -29.56
CA LEU A 221 1.30 7.35 -28.19
C LEU A 221 1.87 5.94 -28.03
N LEU A 222 1.56 5.03 -28.97
CA LEU A 222 2.02 3.63 -28.95
C LEU A 222 3.51 3.55 -29.30
N GLY A 223 3.95 4.29 -30.32
CA GLY A 223 5.34 4.30 -30.77
C GLY A 223 6.30 4.82 -29.70
N THR A 224 5.93 5.91 -29.02
CA THR A 224 6.75 6.48 -27.93
C THR A 224 6.90 5.53 -26.74
N LEU A 225 5.95 4.62 -26.51
CA LEU A 225 6.05 3.56 -25.51
C LEU A 225 6.68 2.26 -26.03
N ASN A 226 7.34 2.31 -27.19
CA ASN A 226 8.00 1.17 -27.83
C ASN A 226 7.04 0.01 -28.16
N LEU A 227 5.73 0.25 -28.23
CA LEU A 227 4.73 -0.76 -28.58
C LEU A 227 4.70 -1.07 -30.08
N LEU A 228 5.47 -0.34 -30.89
CA LEU A 228 5.61 -0.49 -32.35
C LEU A 228 7.00 -0.97 -32.81
N ASP A 229 7.90 -1.31 -31.87
CA ASP A 229 9.28 -1.67 -32.22
C ASP A 229 9.42 -3.08 -32.84
N GLY A 230 8.51 -4.00 -32.53
CA GLY A 230 8.52 -5.36 -33.06
C GLY A 230 8.13 -5.48 -34.55
N GLU A 231 8.20 -6.70 -35.07
CA GLU A 231 7.65 -7.06 -36.38
C GLU A 231 6.35 -7.84 -36.19
N LYS A 232 5.33 -7.46 -36.97
CA LYS A 232 3.96 -7.97 -36.88
C LYS A 232 3.39 -8.07 -38.28
N GLU A 233 2.54 -9.06 -38.53
CA GLU A 233 1.93 -9.20 -39.86
C GLU A 233 0.72 -8.28 -40.05
N ASP A 234 0.12 -7.85 -38.95
CA ASP A 234 -1.03 -6.97 -38.90
C ASP A 234 -0.88 -5.67 -39.71
N VAL A 235 -1.86 -5.41 -40.58
CA VAL A 235 -1.89 -4.23 -41.47
C VAL A 235 -1.96 -2.93 -40.67
N TYR A 236 -2.75 -2.90 -39.61
CA TYR A 236 -2.91 -1.72 -38.77
C TYR A 236 -1.65 -1.45 -37.95
N PHE A 237 -0.97 -2.48 -37.44
CA PHE A 237 0.35 -2.31 -36.83
C PHE A 237 1.36 -1.70 -37.80
N LYS A 238 1.45 -2.23 -39.03
CA LYS A 238 2.38 -1.74 -40.06
C LYS A 238 2.08 -0.28 -40.42
N ASP A 239 0.81 0.09 -40.55
CA ASP A 239 0.37 1.47 -40.80
C ASP A 239 0.78 2.41 -39.65
N LEU A 240 0.47 2.05 -38.39
CA LEU A 240 0.87 2.85 -37.23
C LEU A 240 2.38 2.98 -37.12
N LYS A 241 3.15 1.92 -37.37
CA LYS A 241 4.62 1.95 -37.35
C LYS A 241 5.16 2.92 -38.40
N PHE A 242 4.63 2.88 -39.62
CA PHE A 242 4.99 3.81 -40.69
C PHE A 242 4.67 5.27 -40.31
N ARG A 243 3.45 5.53 -39.84
CA ARG A 243 3.02 6.87 -39.38
C ARG A 243 3.92 7.39 -38.28
N TYR A 244 4.25 6.56 -37.29
CA TYR A 244 5.13 6.94 -36.20
C TYR A 244 6.50 7.40 -36.71
N PHE A 245 7.16 6.63 -37.57
CA PHE A 245 8.44 7.03 -38.16
C PHE A 245 8.35 8.31 -39.00
N TYR A 246 7.28 8.45 -39.78
CA TYR A 246 7.02 9.68 -40.53
C TYR A 246 6.88 10.89 -39.60
N LEU A 247 6.13 10.77 -38.50
CA LEU A 247 5.90 11.84 -37.53
C LEU A 247 7.16 12.18 -36.74
N LEU A 248 7.98 11.18 -36.39
CA LEU A 248 9.30 11.41 -35.79
C LEU A 248 10.15 12.31 -36.70
N HIS A 249 10.19 12.00 -38.00
CA HIS A 249 10.95 12.80 -38.97
C HIS A 249 10.33 14.17 -39.23
N LYS A 250 9.00 14.25 -39.43
CA LYS A 250 8.24 15.48 -39.69
C LYS A 250 8.44 16.53 -38.59
N TYR A 251 8.48 16.09 -37.34
CA TYR A 251 8.57 16.97 -36.16
C TYR A 251 9.94 16.95 -35.47
N GLN A 252 10.92 16.22 -36.01
CA GLN A 252 12.25 16.07 -35.43
C GLN A 252 12.19 15.63 -33.96
N LEU A 253 11.31 14.68 -33.65
CA LEU A 253 11.14 14.15 -32.30
C LEU A 253 12.31 13.22 -31.95
N GLU A 254 12.94 13.47 -30.82
CA GLU A 254 13.96 12.59 -30.26
C GLU A 254 13.31 11.42 -29.54
N LYS A 255 13.84 10.20 -29.76
CA LYS A 255 13.41 9.03 -28.99
C LYS A 255 13.95 9.11 -27.57
N THR A 256 13.08 9.39 -26.61
CA THR A 256 13.40 9.32 -25.18
C THR A 256 13.29 7.89 -24.65
N PHE A 257 14.19 7.50 -23.76
CA PHE A 257 14.03 6.24 -23.03
C PHE A 257 12.85 6.37 -22.05
N ILE A 258 11.91 5.43 -22.13
CA ILE A 258 10.74 5.34 -21.26
C ILE A 258 10.65 3.91 -20.74
N ASP A 259 10.29 3.78 -19.46
CA ASP A 259 10.14 2.47 -18.83
C ASP A 259 9.11 1.61 -19.59
N PRO A 260 9.40 0.32 -19.82
CA PRO A 260 8.49 -0.57 -20.53
C PRO A 260 7.13 -0.68 -19.84
N VAL A 261 6.06 -0.50 -20.63
CA VAL A 261 4.70 -0.67 -20.13
C VAL A 261 4.42 -2.13 -19.77
N GLN A 262 3.68 -2.32 -18.69
CA GLN A 262 3.35 -3.64 -18.16
C GLN A 262 1.96 -4.06 -18.62
N PHE A 263 1.86 -5.31 -19.09
CA PHE A 263 0.59 -5.99 -19.38
C PHE A 263 0.22 -7.02 -18.29
N PHE A 264 1.22 -7.51 -17.56
CA PHE A 264 1.04 -8.54 -16.55
C PHE A 264 0.14 -8.04 -15.40
N LYS A 265 -0.74 -8.91 -14.88
CA LYS A 265 -1.75 -8.62 -13.84
C LYS A 265 -2.83 -7.59 -14.22
N LEU A 266 -2.85 -7.10 -15.45
CA LEU A 266 -3.93 -6.27 -15.95
C LEU A 266 -5.06 -7.13 -16.54
N ARG A 267 -6.30 -6.67 -16.38
CA ARG A 267 -7.41 -7.17 -17.19
C ARG A 267 -7.27 -6.65 -18.63
N PRO A 268 -7.73 -7.38 -19.66
CA PRO A 268 -7.56 -6.96 -21.06
C PRO A 268 -8.09 -5.55 -21.36
N ASP A 269 -9.25 -5.17 -20.82
CA ASP A 269 -9.83 -3.82 -20.98
C ASP A 269 -8.97 -2.69 -20.36
N ASN A 270 -7.96 -3.04 -19.53
CA ASN A 270 -7.01 -2.10 -18.92
C ASN A 270 -5.63 -2.15 -19.59
N PHE A 271 -5.43 -2.91 -20.66
CA PHE A 271 -4.13 -2.97 -21.33
C PHE A 271 -3.71 -1.60 -21.88
N PRO A 272 -2.39 -1.31 -21.90
CA PRO A 272 -1.86 -0.06 -22.45
C PRO A 272 -2.38 0.26 -23.85
N THR A 273 -2.44 -0.73 -24.73
CA THR A 273 -2.98 -0.60 -26.10
C THR A 273 -4.39 -0.01 -26.12
N ILE A 274 -5.29 -0.53 -25.28
CA ILE A 274 -6.67 -0.06 -25.17
C ILE A 274 -6.73 1.34 -24.55
N ARG A 275 -5.98 1.58 -23.47
CA ARG A 275 -5.99 2.87 -22.77
C ARG A 275 -5.44 4.00 -23.64
N LEU A 276 -4.37 3.75 -24.40
CA LEU A 276 -3.80 4.74 -25.31
C LEU A 276 -4.73 5.03 -26.48
N SER A 277 -5.39 4.01 -27.03
CA SER A 277 -6.41 4.21 -28.07
C SER A 277 -7.59 5.05 -27.56
N GLN A 278 -8.07 4.79 -26.35
CA GLN A 278 -9.14 5.59 -25.74
C GLN A 278 -8.71 7.04 -25.50
N LEU A 279 -7.47 7.27 -25.07
CA LEU A 279 -6.90 8.60 -24.89
C LEU A 279 -6.75 9.34 -26.23
N ALA A 280 -6.27 8.66 -27.27
CA ALA A 280 -6.20 9.21 -28.63
C ALA A 280 -7.59 9.62 -29.13
N ASN A 281 -8.59 8.75 -28.99
CA ASN A 281 -9.97 9.04 -29.38
C ASN A 281 -10.58 10.22 -28.59
N LEU A 282 -10.18 10.41 -27.33
CA LEU A 282 -10.61 11.58 -26.54
C LEU A 282 -10.13 12.89 -27.16
N TYR A 283 -8.84 12.98 -27.49
CA TYR A 283 -8.24 14.17 -28.10
C TYR A 283 -8.62 14.35 -29.57
N HIS A 284 -8.95 13.27 -30.27
CA HIS A 284 -9.52 13.33 -31.61
C HIS A 284 -10.95 13.91 -31.59
N LYS A 285 -11.80 13.42 -30.69
CA LYS A 285 -13.21 13.84 -30.57
C LYS A 285 -13.36 15.26 -30.04
N HIS A 286 -12.45 15.71 -29.17
CA HIS A 286 -12.61 16.97 -28.45
C HIS A 286 -11.42 17.90 -28.63
N GLN A 287 -11.63 18.91 -29.48
CA GLN A 287 -10.80 20.12 -29.51
C GLN A 287 -11.08 20.98 -28.27
N ASN A 288 -10.05 21.70 -27.81
CA ASN A 288 -10.07 22.57 -26.63
C ASN A 288 -10.67 21.86 -25.40
N LEU A 289 -10.10 20.71 -25.03
CA LEU A 289 -10.65 19.86 -23.97
C LEU A 289 -10.54 20.53 -22.60
N PHE A 290 -9.51 21.33 -22.37
CA PHE A 290 -9.31 22.04 -21.11
C PHE A 290 -10.48 22.97 -20.78
N SER A 291 -10.88 23.82 -21.72
CA SER A 291 -12.00 24.76 -21.49
C SER A 291 -13.32 24.05 -21.20
N LYS A 292 -13.55 22.90 -21.85
CA LYS A 292 -14.70 22.04 -21.57
C LYS A 292 -14.65 21.48 -20.16
N ILE A 293 -13.50 20.95 -19.73
CA ILE A 293 -13.33 20.35 -18.40
C ILE A 293 -13.48 21.39 -17.29
N ILE A 294 -12.89 22.58 -17.43
CA ILE A 294 -13.01 23.65 -16.42
C ILE A 294 -14.46 24.11 -16.24
N ALA A 295 -15.29 24.04 -17.29
CA ALA A 295 -16.70 24.41 -17.22
C ALA A 295 -17.62 23.33 -16.62
N LEU A 296 -17.12 22.10 -16.36
CA LEU A 296 -17.95 21.02 -15.82
C LEU A 296 -18.27 21.24 -14.35
N LYS A 297 -19.53 21.03 -13.98
CA LYS A 297 -20.03 21.17 -12.60
C LYS A 297 -20.66 19.91 -12.02
N SER A 298 -20.64 18.78 -12.74
CA SER A 298 -21.28 17.55 -12.30
C SER A 298 -20.61 16.30 -12.89
N ALA A 299 -20.70 15.18 -12.16
CA ALA A 299 -20.18 13.89 -12.59
C ALA A 299 -20.88 13.39 -13.85
N LYS A 300 -22.18 13.67 -13.99
CA LYS A 300 -22.95 13.32 -15.18
C LYS A 300 -22.35 13.94 -16.45
N SER A 301 -22.03 15.22 -16.43
CA SER A 301 -21.45 15.92 -17.59
C SER A 301 -20.05 15.39 -17.93
N VAL A 302 -19.29 14.94 -16.93
CA VAL A 302 -18.02 14.23 -17.17
C VAL A 302 -18.25 12.90 -17.88
N TYR A 303 -19.22 12.11 -17.45
CA TYR A 303 -19.52 10.83 -18.09
C TYR A 303 -19.90 10.99 -19.56
N GLU A 304 -20.64 12.06 -19.89
CA GLU A 304 -21.01 12.39 -21.27
C GLU A 304 -19.80 12.85 -22.09
N LEU A 305 -18.95 13.73 -21.53
CA LEU A 305 -17.74 14.22 -22.19
C LEU A 305 -16.73 13.08 -22.45
N LEU A 306 -16.47 12.25 -21.44
CA LEU A 306 -15.53 11.12 -21.54
C LEU A 306 -16.16 9.85 -22.13
N ASN A 307 -17.36 9.94 -22.72
CA ASN A 307 -17.95 8.82 -23.47
C ASN A 307 -17.21 8.62 -24.80
N VAL A 308 -16.08 7.92 -24.73
CA VAL A 308 -15.19 7.57 -25.85
C VAL A 308 -14.89 6.08 -25.89
N PHE A 309 -14.48 5.61 -27.06
CA PHE A 309 -14.25 4.22 -27.39
C PHE A 309 -12.86 4.09 -27.99
N ALA A 310 -12.23 2.92 -27.86
CA ALA A 310 -11.03 2.62 -28.66
C ALA A 310 -11.37 2.54 -30.15
N SER A 311 -10.38 2.78 -31.01
CA SER A 311 -10.49 2.71 -32.47
C SER A 311 -11.00 1.35 -32.95
N SER A 312 -11.56 1.31 -34.17
CA SER A 312 -12.23 0.13 -34.74
C SER A 312 -11.41 -1.16 -34.64
N TYR A 313 -10.10 -1.08 -34.86
CA TYR A 313 -9.17 -2.20 -34.73
C TYR A 313 -9.22 -2.87 -33.35
N TRP A 314 -9.30 -2.07 -32.29
CA TRP A 314 -9.30 -2.55 -30.91
C TRP A 314 -10.63 -3.14 -30.47
N GLN A 315 -11.69 -3.06 -31.27
CA GLN A 315 -12.96 -3.69 -30.92
C GLN A 315 -12.86 -5.21 -30.90
N ASN A 316 -12.03 -5.80 -31.76
CA ASN A 316 -11.73 -7.22 -31.81
C ASN A 316 -10.28 -7.56 -31.44
N HIS A 317 -9.50 -6.60 -30.92
CA HIS A 317 -8.11 -6.86 -30.48
C HIS A 317 -7.84 -6.27 -29.10
N TYR A 318 -7.03 -6.97 -28.31
CA TYR A 318 -6.41 -6.44 -27.09
C TYR A 318 -4.91 -6.22 -27.25
N GLN A 319 -4.29 -6.96 -28.16
CA GLN A 319 -2.89 -6.88 -28.56
C GLN A 319 -2.85 -7.08 -30.08
N PHE A 320 -1.82 -6.57 -30.72
CA PHE A 320 -1.61 -6.80 -32.16
C PHE A 320 -1.49 -8.30 -32.49
N ASP A 321 -1.95 -8.68 -33.69
CA ASP A 321 -2.09 -10.06 -34.22
C ASP A 321 -3.03 -11.00 -33.43
N LYS A 322 -3.63 -10.55 -32.33
CA LYS A 322 -4.43 -11.41 -31.45
C LYS A 322 -5.90 -11.01 -31.48
N GLU A 323 -6.64 -11.67 -32.36
CA GLU A 323 -8.08 -11.53 -32.44
C GLU A 323 -8.77 -11.98 -31.13
N SER A 324 -9.89 -11.32 -30.85
CA SER A 324 -10.75 -11.55 -29.71
C SER A 324 -12.20 -11.26 -30.12
N PRO A 325 -13.20 -11.78 -29.39
CA PRO A 325 -14.60 -11.49 -29.66
C PRO A 325 -14.85 -9.97 -29.72
N LYS A 326 -15.57 -9.54 -30.76
CA LYS A 326 -15.85 -8.13 -30.99
C LYS A 326 -16.65 -7.55 -29.83
N LYS A 327 -16.12 -6.50 -29.19
CA LYS A 327 -16.73 -5.77 -28.09
C LYS A 327 -16.25 -4.32 -28.10
N ALA A 328 -17.17 -3.38 -27.96
CA ALA A 328 -16.83 -1.97 -27.77
C ALA A 328 -15.96 -1.79 -26.50
N LYS A 329 -14.78 -1.18 -26.65
CA LYS A 329 -13.87 -0.92 -25.53
C LYS A 329 -14.09 0.49 -24.99
N THR A 330 -15.07 0.65 -24.12
CA THR A 330 -15.46 1.94 -23.51
C THR A 330 -14.68 2.24 -22.23
N LEU A 331 -14.72 3.50 -21.80
CA LEU A 331 -14.37 3.85 -20.43
C LEU A 331 -15.47 3.39 -19.48
N SER A 332 -15.14 2.50 -18.55
CA SER A 332 -16.07 2.10 -17.48
C SER A 332 -16.34 3.27 -16.53
N LYS A 333 -17.55 3.36 -15.97
CA LYS A 333 -17.91 4.39 -14.97
C LYS A 333 -16.88 4.50 -13.84
N SER A 334 -16.44 3.38 -13.26
CA SER A 334 -15.46 3.37 -12.17
C SER A 334 -14.08 3.95 -12.57
N PHE A 335 -13.71 3.82 -13.85
CA PHE A 335 -12.49 4.45 -14.36
C PHE A 335 -12.68 5.95 -14.51
N VAL A 336 -13.85 6.38 -15.02
CA VAL A 336 -14.16 7.81 -15.10
C VAL A 336 -14.25 8.44 -13.71
N ASP A 337 -14.80 7.74 -12.73
CA ASP A 337 -14.79 8.16 -11.31
C ASP A 337 -13.34 8.42 -10.82
N LEU A 338 -12.38 7.56 -11.18
CA LEU A 338 -10.96 7.78 -10.85
C LEU A 338 -10.36 9.01 -11.57
N VAL A 339 -10.77 9.28 -12.82
CA VAL A 339 -10.34 10.48 -13.57
C VAL A 339 -10.92 11.74 -12.95
N ILE A 340 -12.16 11.71 -12.46
CA ILE A 340 -12.76 12.82 -11.72
C ILE A 340 -11.91 13.15 -10.49
N ILE A 341 -11.66 12.13 -9.66
CA ILE A 341 -10.97 12.25 -8.38
C ILE A 341 -9.51 12.72 -8.56
N ASN A 342 -8.78 12.14 -9.52
CA ASN A 342 -7.33 12.32 -9.62
C ASN A 342 -6.86 13.30 -10.71
N THR A 343 -7.77 13.76 -11.59
CA THR A 343 -7.44 14.74 -12.64
C THR A 343 -8.36 15.95 -12.60
N ILE A 344 -9.67 15.75 -12.76
CA ILE A 344 -10.62 16.85 -13.01
C ILE A 344 -10.76 17.75 -11.79
N ILE A 345 -10.99 17.19 -10.60
CA ILE A 345 -11.15 17.99 -9.39
C ILE A 345 -9.84 18.74 -9.03
N PRO A 346 -8.65 18.08 -9.02
CA PRO A 346 -7.40 18.79 -8.76
C PRO A 346 -7.06 19.88 -9.78
N ILE A 347 -7.32 19.67 -11.08
CA ILE A 347 -7.02 20.69 -12.10
C ILE A 347 -7.99 21.87 -12.03
N GLN A 348 -9.28 21.62 -11.76
CA GLN A 348 -10.26 22.69 -11.55
C GLN A 348 -9.89 23.55 -10.34
N PHE A 349 -9.51 22.93 -9.22
CA PHE A 349 -9.04 23.63 -8.02
C PHE A 349 -7.76 24.43 -8.27
N ALA A 350 -6.77 23.83 -8.94
CA ALA A 350 -5.52 24.52 -9.27
C ALA A 350 -5.77 25.75 -10.16
N TYR A 351 -6.65 25.60 -11.16
CA TYR A 351 -7.01 26.68 -12.06
C TYR A 351 -7.78 27.80 -11.35
N SER A 352 -8.79 27.48 -10.54
CA SER A 352 -9.58 28.48 -9.80
C SER A 352 -8.70 29.29 -8.83
N ASN A 353 -7.75 28.63 -8.16
CA ASN A 353 -6.81 29.30 -7.26
C ASN A 353 -5.95 30.34 -7.98
N ILE A 354 -5.48 30.03 -9.20
CA ILE A 354 -4.67 30.98 -9.98
C ILE A 354 -5.53 32.12 -10.53
N MET A 355 -6.79 31.85 -10.91
CA MET A 355 -7.72 32.88 -11.39
C MET A 355 -8.27 33.78 -10.27
N GLY A 356 -8.15 33.36 -9.00
CA GLY A 356 -8.72 34.08 -7.86
C GLY A 356 -10.22 33.84 -7.64
N ASP A 357 -10.76 32.75 -8.21
CA ASP A 357 -12.17 32.37 -8.09
C ASP A 357 -12.41 31.44 -6.90
N SER A 358 -13.49 31.67 -6.14
CA SER A 358 -13.91 30.79 -5.04
C SER A 358 -14.76 29.61 -5.55
N ALA A 359 -14.12 28.57 -6.06
CA ALA A 359 -14.79 27.36 -6.56
C ALA A 359 -15.03 26.27 -5.48
N SER A 360 -14.89 26.61 -4.20
CA SER A 360 -14.78 25.63 -3.11
C SER A 360 -16.03 24.77 -2.90
N GLU A 361 -17.22 25.36 -2.85
CA GLU A 361 -18.48 24.62 -2.62
C GLU A 361 -18.84 23.72 -3.82
N ASP A 362 -18.67 24.24 -5.04
CA ASP A 362 -18.94 23.50 -6.30
C ASP A 362 -18.16 22.18 -6.38
N LEU A 363 -16.92 22.13 -5.90
CA LEU A 363 -16.06 20.92 -5.96
C LEU A 363 -16.49 19.83 -4.96
N ILE A 364 -17.00 20.21 -3.80
CA ILE A 364 -17.50 19.25 -2.80
C ILE A 364 -18.77 18.59 -3.32
N ASP A 365 -19.70 19.39 -3.87
CA ASP A 365 -20.93 18.88 -4.46
C ASP A 365 -20.66 17.95 -5.63
N PHE A 366 -19.70 18.30 -6.49
CA PHE A 366 -19.24 17.42 -7.55
C PHE A 366 -18.74 16.07 -6.99
N MET A 367 -17.90 16.09 -5.96
CA MET A 367 -17.38 14.87 -5.33
C MET A 367 -18.46 14.06 -4.58
N ASN A 368 -19.56 14.69 -4.15
CA ASN A 368 -20.70 14.00 -3.55
C ASN A 368 -21.48 13.16 -4.58
N GLU A 369 -21.45 13.50 -5.87
CA GLU A 369 -22.09 12.72 -6.94
C GLU A 369 -21.30 11.45 -7.34
N VAL A 370 -20.01 11.40 -7.02
CA VAL A 370 -19.13 10.30 -7.39
C VAL A 370 -19.26 9.16 -6.37
N ALA A 371 -19.32 7.93 -6.87
CA ALA A 371 -19.46 6.75 -6.02
C ALA A 371 -18.26 6.59 -5.06
N PRO A 372 -18.48 6.04 -3.85
CA PRO A 372 -17.41 5.85 -2.88
C PRO A 372 -16.40 4.82 -3.40
N GLU A 373 -15.12 5.09 -3.16
CA GLU A 373 -14.07 4.15 -3.49
C GLU A 373 -14.09 2.93 -2.57
N LYS A 374 -13.63 1.79 -3.12
CA LYS A 374 -13.47 0.54 -2.37
C LYS A 374 -12.00 0.19 -2.29
N ASN A 375 -11.46 0.22 -1.09
CA ASN A 375 -10.08 -0.19 -0.79
C ASN A 375 -9.96 -0.57 0.68
N ALA A 376 -8.86 -1.25 1.03
CA ALA A 376 -8.63 -1.78 2.38
C ALA A 376 -8.66 -0.70 3.49
N ILE A 377 -8.31 0.55 3.19
CA ILE A 377 -8.37 1.66 4.16
C ILE A 377 -9.83 2.00 4.47
N ILE A 378 -10.66 2.14 3.44
CA ILE A 378 -12.10 2.41 3.61
C ILE A 378 -12.80 1.24 4.28
N ASP A 379 -12.46 -0.01 3.91
CA ASP A 379 -13.01 -1.21 4.57
C ASP A 379 -12.65 -1.25 6.07
N LYS A 380 -11.46 -0.76 6.44
CA LYS A 380 -11.06 -0.65 7.86
C LYS A 380 -11.82 0.45 8.59
N PHE A 381 -12.00 1.63 8.01
CA PHE A 381 -12.87 2.66 8.60
C PHE A 381 -14.31 2.18 8.78
N PHE A 382 -14.83 1.42 7.81
CA PHE A 382 -16.14 0.78 7.93
C PHE A 382 -16.22 -0.16 9.13
N SER A 383 -15.16 -0.94 9.40
CA SER A 383 -15.11 -1.80 10.59
C SER A 383 -15.08 -1.04 11.93
N PHE A 384 -14.75 0.26 11.92
CA PHE A 384 -14.85 1.15 13.09
C PHE A 384 -16.17 1.93 13.14
N GLY A 385 -17.14 1.60 12.29
CA GLY A 385 -18.46 2.25 12.27
C GLY A 385 -18.59 3.45 11.34
N ILE A 386 -17.54 3.84 10.61
CA ILE A 386 -17.57 4.98 9.69
C ILE A 386 -17.96 4.52 8.28
N LYS A 387 -19.18 4.89 7.83
CA LYS A 387 -19.71 4.52 6.52
C LYS A 387 -19.59 5.67 5.53
N SER A 388 -18.93 5.42 4.40
CA SER A 388 -18.81 6.40 3.31
C SER A 388 -19.87 6.20 2.22
N LYS A 389 -20.50 7.29 1.78
CA LYS A 389 -21.57 7.32 0.79
C LYS A 389 -21.11 7.76 -0.59
N ASN A 390 -20.01 8.51 -0.67
CA ASN A 390 -19.51 9.12 -1.89
C ASN A 390 -17.97 9.28 -1.87
N ALA A 391 -17.41 9.76 -2.98
CA ALA A 391 -15.98 9.93 -3.12
C ALA A 391 -15.41 11.04 -2.23
N PHE A 392 -16.17 12.09 -1.92
CA PHE A 392 -15.75 13.12 -0.96
C PHE A 392 -15.41 12.48 0.40
N GLU A 393 -16.31 11.66 0.92
CA GLU A 393 -16.10 10.97 2.21
C GLU A 393 -14.93 9.97 2.14
N THR A 394 -14.78 9.20 1.05
CA THR A 394 -13.66 8.25 0.95
C THR A 394 -12.31 8.95 0.80
N GLN A 395 -12.23 10.03 0.01
CA GLN A 395 -10.98 10.78 -0.19
C GLN A 395 -10.53 11.48 1.10
N THR A 396 -11.46 11.98 1.91
CA THR A 396 -11.14 12.63 3.19
C THR A 396 -10.67 11.62 4.23
N LEU A 397 -11.25 10.42 4.28
CA LEU A 397 -10.74 9.33 5.13
C LEU A 397 -9.35 8.85 4.71
N LEU A 398 -9.07 8.79 3.41
CA LEU A 398 -7.74 8.49 2.90
C LEU A 398 -6.74 9.57 3.32
N GLU A 399 -7.10 10.86 3.25
CA GLU A 399 -6.25 11.95 3.74
C GLU A 399 -6.03 11.88 5.24
N LEU A 400 -7.10 11.68 6.02
CA LEU A 400 -7.05 11.49 7.47
C LEU A 400 -6.07 10.39 7.86
N LYS A 401 -6.18 9.21 7.21
CA LYS A 401 -5.32 8.07 7.52
C LYS A 401 -3.86 8.38 7.18
N ASN A 402 -3.61 8.90 5.98
CA ASN A 402 -2.26 9.06 5.46
C ASN A 402 -1.51 10.21 6.12
N GLU A 403 -2.15 11.37 6.28
CA GLU A 403 -1.48 12.60 6.72
C GLU A 403 -1.59 12.85 8.24
N TYR A 404 -2.55 12.22 8.92
CA TYR A 404 -2.72 12.40 10.37
C TYR A 404 -2.51 11.11 11.16
N CYS A 405 -3.27 10.06 10.88
CA CYS A 405 -3.28 8.88 11.74
C CYS A 405 -1.96 8.09 11.67
N ASN A 406 -1.38 7.92 10.48
CA ASN A 406 -0.07 7.27 10.32
C ASN A 406 1.05 8.01 11.07
N HIS A 407 0.93 9.34 11.17
CA HIS A 407 1.86 10.21 11.87
C HIS A 407 1.52 10.41 13.35
N LYS A 408 0.47 9.75 13.86
CA LYS A 408 -0.04 9.92 15.22
C LYS A 408 -0.33 11.39 15.59
N ALA A 409 -0.69 12.21 14.61
CA ALA A 409 -0.88 13.65 14.76
C ALA A 409 -2.24 14.03 15.39
N CYS A 410 -2.68 13.31 16.44
CA CYS A 410 -4.02 13.48 17.03
C CYS A 410 -4.24 14.89 17.59
N LEU A 411 -3.19 15.54 18.10
CA LEU A 411 -3.23 16.93 18.59
C LEU A 411 -3.38 17.98 17.47
N LYS A 412 -3.23 17.58 16.21
CA LYS A 412 -3.48 18.42 15.03
C LYS A 412 -4.77 18.04 14.30
N CYS A 413 -5.44 16.99 14.76
CA CYS A 413 -6.64 16.44 14.14
C CYS A 413 -7.87 16.88 14.94
N ALA A 414 -8.89 17.44 14.28
CA ALA A 414 -10.10 17.88 14.97
C ALA A 414 -10.79 16.74 15.73
N ILE A 415 -10.79 15.52 15.20
CA ILE A 415 -11.30 14.31 15.88
C ILE A 415 -10.55 14.06 17.19
N GLY A 416 -9.22 14.09 17.14
CA GLY A 416 -8.38 13.85 18.32
C GLY A 416 -8.58 14.93 19.37
N MET A 417 -8.65 16.19 18.95
CA MET A 417 -8.92 17.32 19.83
C MET A 417 -10.31 17.27 20.47
N GLU A 418 -11.32 16.79 19.74
CA GLU A 418 -12.68 16.66 20.28
C GLU A 418 -12.76 15.57 21.35
N LEU A 419 -12.12 14.42 21.12
CA LEU A 419 -12.04 13.35 22.12
C LEU A 419 -11.30 13.76 23.40
N LEU A 420 -10.34 14.69 23.30
CA LEU A 420 -9.61 15.21 24.45
C LEU A 420 -10.41 16.22 25.29
N LYS A 421 -11.44 16.86 24.72
CA LYS A 421 -12.34 17.77 25.48
C LYS A 421 -13.43 17.01 26.25
N ASN A 422 -13.80 15.83 25.75
CA ASN A 422 -14.88 15.01 26.29
C ASN A 422 -14.39 13.98 27.32
N ASN A 423 -13.10 13.98 27.64
CA ASN A 423 -12.49 13.32 28.80
C ASN A 423 -12.09 14.38 29.83
#